data_AF-A0A433JGZ9-F1
#
_entry.id   AF-A0A433JGZ9-F1
#
_cell.length_a   1.000
_cell.length_b   1.000
_cell.length_c   1.000
_cell.angle_alpha   90.00
_cell.angle_beta   90.00
_cell.angle_gamma   90.00
#
_symmetry.space_group_name_H-M   'P 1'
#
loop_
_entity.id
_entity.type
_entity.pdbx_description
1 polymer ?
#
loop_
_entity_poly.entity_id
_entity_poly.type
_entity_poly.pdbx_seq_one_letter_code
_entity_poly.pdbx_strand_id
1 'polypeptide(L)'
;MIYKRFLLTLLWWLSFGVHADIGVSPIVVDLMGKDADAEIAVKNFDTKHNAYVEITPYHLPNPAHHSAPKKRAHHPGQDGLLVFPAKLVLLPGQTQFVRVVKTANTLTSDKVYEIDFIPKVATHLINKTP
;
A
#
# COMPACT_ATOMS: atom_id res chain seq x y z
N MET A 1 38.07 -39.11 2.76
CA MET A 1 37.52 -38.08 3.68
C MET A 1 37.45 -36.70 3.01
N ILE A 2 36.87 -36.61 1.79
CA ILE A 2 36.90 -35.40 0.93
C ILE A 2 35.49 -34.89 0.56
N TYR A 3 34.48 -35.75 0.61
CA TYR A 3 33.10 -35.42 0.21
C TYR A 3 32.35 -34.56 1.24
N LYS A 4 32.80 -34.57 2.50
CA LYS A 4 32.11 -33.89 3.61
C LYS A 4 32.32 -32.36 3.63
N ARG A 5 33.33 -31.85 2.91
CA ARG A 5 33.62 -30.40 2.78
C ARG A 5 32.94 -29.74 1.57
N PHE A 6 32.53 -30.51 0.58
CA PHE A 6 31.86 -29.99 -0.62
C PHE A 6 30.37 -29.70 -0.40
N LEU A 7 29.77 -30.27 0.65
CA LEU A 7 28.35 -30.12 0.93
C LEU A 7 28.00 -28.76 1.57
N LEU A 8 28.98 -28.08 2.19
CA LEU A 8 28.75 -26.82 2.91
C LEU A 8 28.80 -25.58 1.99
N THR A 9 29.44 -25.66 0.83
CA THR A 9 29.50 -24.55 -0.14
C THR A 9 28.28 -24.45 -1.03
N LEU A 10 27.51 -25.53 -1.20
CA LEU A 10 26.31 -25.54 -2.05
C LEU A 10 25.10 -24.84 -1.37
N LEU A 11 25.08 -24.78 -0.04
CA LEU A 11 23.96 -24.23 0.72
C LEU A 11 23.91 -22.69 0.75
N TRP A 12 24.97 -22.00 0.29
CA TRP A 12 25.06 -20.53 0.32
C TRP A 12 24.55 -19.85 -0.95
N TRP A 13 24.28 -20.60 -2.03
CA TRP A 13 23.86 -20.04 -3.32
C TRP A 13 22.35 -19.99 -3.55
N LEU A 14 21.53 -20.42 -2.59
CA LEU A 14 20.08 -20.54 -2.77
C LEU A 14 19.25 -19.53 -1.97
N SER A 15 19.86 -18.51 -1.39
CA SER A 15 19.14 -17.41 -0.76
C SER A 15 18.63 -16.40 -1.80
N PHE A 16 17.82 -16.85 -2.77
CA PHE A 16 17.04 -15.94 -3.59
C PHE A 16 15.85 -15.46 -2.76
N GLY A 17 16.03 -14.34 -2.06
CA GLY A 17 14.94 -13.62 -1.42
C GLY A 17 13.93 -13.18 -2.48
N VAL A 18 12.76 -13.80 -2.51
CA VAL A 18 11.62 -13.28 -3.28
C VAL A 18 11.03 -12.16 -2.44
N HIS A 19 11.32 -10.91 -2.83
CA HIS A 19 10.76 -9.73 -2.21
C HIS A 19 9.53 -9.28 -3.00
N ALA A 20 8.38 -9.14 -2.33
CA ALA A 20 7.26 -8.41 -2.87
C ALA A 20 7.60 -6.91 -2.85
N ASP A 21 7.64 -6.27 -4.02
CA ASP A 21 8.06 -4.89 -4.18
C ASP A 21 6.94 -4.05 -4.80
N ILE A 22 6.39 -3.13 -4.02
CA ILE A 22 5.34 -2.19 -4.42
C ILE A 22 5.83 -0.76 -4.17
N GLY A 23 5.80 0.06 -5.22
CA GLY A 23 6.08 1.49 -5.15
C GLY A 23 4.80 2.32 -5.07
N VAL A 24 4.86 3.42 -4.33
CA VAL A 24 3.78 4.41 -4.21
C VAL A 24 4.34 5.81 -4.46
N SER A 25 3.69 6.62 -5.30
CA SER A 25 4.10 7.99 -5.59
C SER A 25 2.93 8.86 -6.05
N PRO A 26 2.81 10.14 -5.61
CA PRO A 26 3.62 10.77 -4.58
C PRO A 26 3.29 10.22 -3.17
N ILE A 27 4.19 10.43 -2.20
CA ILE A 27 3.99 9.98 -0.80
C ILE A 27 3.29 11.01 0.09
N VAL A 28 3.20 12.26 -0.35
CA VAL A 28 2.50 13.37 0.33
C VAL A 28 1.73 14.15 -0.72
N VAL A 29 0.49 14.54 -0.39
CA VAL A 29 -0.38 15.37 -1.23
C VAL A 29 -1.13 16.37 -0.38
N ASP A 30 -1.24 17.61 -0.87
CA ASP A 30 -2.02 18.67 -0.25
C ASP A 30 -3.30 18.90 -1.06
N LEU A 31 -4.46 18.74 -0.42
CA LEU A 31 -5.77 18.89 -1.06
C LEU A 31 -6.37 20.26 -0.76
N MET A 32 -5.92 21.29 -1.49
CA MET A 32 -6.36 22.67 -1.32
C MET A 32 -7.54 23.04 -2.25
N GLY A 33 -8.53 23.77 -1.75
CA GLY A 33 -9.69 24.22 -2.54
C GLY A 33 -10.91 23.29 -2.45
N LYS A 34 -12.07 23.72 -2.95
CA LYS A 34 -13.38 23.05 -2.70
C LYS A 34 -13.46 21.64 -3.27
N ASP A 35 -13.00 21.44 -4.50
CA ASP A 35 -13.12 20.18 -5.25
C ASP A 35 -11.73 19.55 -5.47
N ALA A 36 -10.93 19.49 -4.40
CA ALA A 36 -9.55 19.04 -4.47
C ALA A 36 -9.43 17.51 -4.51
N ASP A 37 -8.65 17.01 -5.44
CA ASP A 37 -8.28 15.61 -5.53
C ASP A 37 -6.82 15.43 -5.97
N ALA A 38 -6.30 14.22 -5.73
CA ALA A 38 -4.97 13.81 -6.15
C ALA A 38 -4.98 12.35 -6.59
N GLU A 39 -4.06 12.00 -7.48
CA GLU A 39 -3.83 10.63 -7.92
C GLU A 39 -2.51 10.12 -7.35
N ILE A 40 -2.55 8.93 -6.78
CA ILE A 40 -1.41 8.21 -6.24
C ILE A 40 -1.15 7.01 -7.14
N ALA A 41 -0.01 6.99 -7.82
CA ALA A 41 0.46 5.86 -8.60
C ALA A 41 0.92 4.73 -7.66
N VAL A 42 0.42 3.53 -7.90
CA VAL A 42 0.83 2.30 -7.22
C VAL A 42 1.39 1.35 -8.26
N LYS A 43 2.66 0.99 -8.13
CA LYS A 43 3.39 0.17 -9.10
C LYS A 43 3.82 -1.15 -8.49
N ASN A 44 3.57 -2.24 -9.23
CA ASN A 44 4.17 -3.54 -8.96
C ASN A 44 5.52 -3.65 -9.68
N PHE A 45 6.60 -3.74 -8.92
CA PHE A 45 7.95 -3.93 -9.49
C PHE A 45 8.29 -5.40 -9.73
N ASP A 46 7.51 -6.35 -9.21
CA ASP A 46 7.64 -7.76 -9.56
C ASP A 46 7.30 -7.94 -11.05
N THR A 47 8.12 -8.72 -11.75
CA THR A 47 8.02 -8.98 -13.19
C THR A 47 7.39 -10.34 -13.53
N LYS A 48 7.03 -11.12 -12.51
CA LYS A 48 6.52 -12.48 -12.61
C LYS A 48 5.19 -12.69 -11.91
N HIS A 49 4.94 -11.99 -10.80
CA HIS A 49 3.77 -12.22 -9.95
C HIS A 49 2.83 -11.01 -9.89
N ASN A 50 1.54 -11.31 -9.75
CA ASN A 50 0.53 -10.30 -9.47
C ASN A 50 0.66 -9.83 -8.02
N ALA A 51 0.45 -8.54 -7.78
CA ALA A 51 0.33 -7.98 -6.45
C ALA A 51 -1.12 -7.61 -6.13
N TYR A 52 -1.56 -7.96 -4.92
CA TYR A 52 -2.85 -7.55 -4.38
C TYR A 52 -2.59 -6.49 -3.32
N VAL A 53 -3.13 -5.29 -3.46
CA VAL A 53 -2.89 -4.18 -2.53
C VAL A 53 -4.19 -3.78 -1.88
N GLU A 54 -4.22 -3.77 -0.54
CA GLU A 54 -5.31 -3.17 0.25
C GLU A 54 -4.94 -1.74 0.60
N ILE A 55 -5.87 -0.81 0.37
CA ILE A 55 -5.70 0.62 0.63
C ILE A 55 -6.62 1.04 1.76
N THR A 56 -6.07 1.62 2.83
CA THR A 56 -6.85 2.04 4.00
C THR A 56 -6.46 3.44 4.47
N PRO A 57 -7.39 4.42 4.42
CA PRO A 57 -7.15 5.74 4.99
C PRO A 57 -7.42 5.79 6.51
N TYR A 58 -6.61 6.57 7.20
CA TYR A 58 -6.75 6.88 8.62
C TYR A 58 -6.63 8.39 8.84
N HIS A 59 -7.55 8.97 9.59
CA HIS A 59 -7.42 10.30 10.14
C HIS A 59 -6.42 10.29 11.31
N LEU A 60 -5.54 11.28 11.34
CA LEU A 60 -4.57 11.52 12.41
C LEU A 60 -5.02 12.73 13.24
N PRO A 61 -5.73 12.55 14.37
CA PRO A 61 -6.19 13.68 15.18
C PRO A 61 -5.06 14.49 15.82
N ASN A 62 -3.90 13.86 16.04
CA ASN A 62 -2.70 14.51 16.55
C ASN A 62 -1.48 14.07 15.71
N PRO A 63 -1.25 14.70 14.54
CA PRO A 63 -0.21 14.28 13.61
C PRO A 63 1.21 14.53 14.14
N ALA A 64 1.38 15.39 15.15
CA ALA A 64 2.67 15.65 15.77
C ALA A 64 3.15 14.51 16.69
N HIS A 65 2.27 13.56 17.05
CA HIS A 65 2.58 12.50 17.98
C HIS A 65 2.45 11.13 17.30
N HIS A 66 3.56 10.54 16.86
CA HIS A 66 3.56 9.30 16.07
C HIS A 66 2.90 8.09 16.75
N SER A 67 2.89 8.02 18.08
CA SER A 67 2.20 6.94 18.81
C SER A 67 0.73 7.23 19.12
N ALA A 68 0.18 8.37 18.67
CA ALA A 68 -1.23 8.67 18.87
C ALA A 68 -2.09 7.68 18.07
N PRO A 69 -3.24 7.25 18.60
CA PRO A 69 -4.11 6.33 17.89
C PRO A 69 -4.66 6.98 16.62
N LYS A 70 -4.42 6.34 15.48
CA LYS A 70 -5.03 6.69 14.20
C LYS A 70 -6.47 6.18 14.11
N LYS A 71 -7.38 6.97 13.54
CA LYS A 71 -8.80 6.61 13.39
C LYS A 71 -9.08 6.26 11.95
N ARG A 72 -9.59 5.06 11.68
CA ARG A 72 -9.89 4.65 10.30
C ARG A 72 -10.98 5.53 9.69
N ALA A 73 -10.74 6.03 8.48
CA ALA A 73 -11.72 6.82 7.73
C ALA A 73 -12.53 5.88 6.82
N HIS A 74 -13.83 5.81 7.05
CA HIS A 74 -14.73 4.84 6.42
C HIS A 74 -15.91 5.50 5.72
N HIS A 75 -16.35 6.65 6.21
CA HIS A 75 -17.56 7.32 5.77
C HIS A 75 -17.17 8.66 5.15
N PRO A 76 -16.99 8.74 3.82
CA PRO A 76 -16.46 9.94 3.19
C PRO A 76 -17.21 11.22 3.54
N GLY A 77 -18.54 11.15 3.69
CA GLY A 77 -19.34 12.33 4.07
C GLY A 77 -19.08 12.84 5.50
N GLN A 78 -18.67 11.96 6.42
CA GLN A 78 -18.37 12.32 7.82
C GLN A 78 -16.89 12.62 8.03
N ASP A 79 -16.03 11.77 7.46
CA ASP A 79 -14.60 11.87 7.64
C ASP A 79 -14.03 13.03 6.82
N GLY A 80 -14.57 13.27 5.62
CA GLY A 80 -14.14 14.35 4.73
C GLY A 80 -13.09 13.95 3.70
N LEU A 81 -12.83 12.64 3.57
CA LEU A 81 -11.90 12.06 2.62
C LEU A 81 -12.52 10.81 1.97
N LEU A 82 -12.37 10.69 0.65
CA LEU A 82 -12.62 9.46 -0.10
C LEU A 82 -11.32 8.97 -0.72
N VAL A 83 -11.02 7.68 -0.57
CA VAL A 83 -9.89 7.02 -1.24
C VAL A 83 -10.42 5.85 -2.05
N PHE A 84 -10.16 5.84 -3.35
CA PHE A 84 -10.72 4.85 -4.27
C PHE A 84 -9.74 4.46 -5.39
N PRO A 85 -9.65 3.16 -5.77
CA PRO A 85 -10.32 2.01 -5.14
C PRO A 85 -9.65 1.58 -3.83
N ALA A 86 -10.39 0.87 -2.97
CA ALA A 86 -9.87 0.34 -1.70
C ALA A 86 -9.01 -0.93 -1.87
N LYS A 87 -9.06 -1.57 -3.04
CA LYS A 87 -8.29 -2.77 -3.38
C LYS A 87 -7.81 -2.68 -4.82
N LEU A 88 -6.57 -3.11 -5.07
CA LEU A 88 -5.98 -3.20 -6.39
C LEU A 88 -5.47 -4.62 -6.66
N VAL A 89 -5.55 -5.02 -7.93
CA VAL A 89 -4.82 -6.15 -8.48
C VAL A 89 -3.88 -5.60 -9.53
N LEU A 90 -2.58 -5.64 -9.27
CA LEU A 90 -1.53 -5.15 -10.16
C LEU A 90 -0.87 -6.35 -10.85
N LEU A 91 -0.93 -6.40 -12.18
CA LEU A 91 -0.18 -7.35 -12.98
C LEU A 91 1.34 -7.07 -12.86
N PRO A 92 2.22 -7.99 -13.31
CA PRO A 92 3.65 -7.78 -13.22
C PRO A 92 4.08 -6.52 -14.00
N GLY A 93 4.88 -5.66 -13.35
CA GLY A 93 5.33 -4.37 -13.90
C GLY A 93 4.25 -3.29 -14.01
N GLN A 94 2.99 -3.57 -13.64
CA GLN A 94 1.87 -2.65 -13.86
C GLN A 94 1.87 -1.50 -12.85
N THR A 95 1.47 -0.32 -13.33
CA THR A 95 1.06 0.82 -12.51
C THR A 95 -0.45 1.02 -12.62
N GLN A 96 -1.13 1.23 -11.49
CA GLN A 96 -2.50 1.75 -11.44
C GLN A 96 -2.56 2.96 -10.50
N PHE A 97 -3.67 3.69 -10.52
CA PHE A 97 -3.84 4.91 -9.75
C PHE A 97 -4.94 4.75 -8.71
N VAL A 98 -4.67 5.29 -7.51
CA VAL A 98 -5.65 5.46 -6.44
C VAL A 98 -5.95 6.95 -6.32
N ARG A 99 -7.22 7.30 -6.40
CA ARG A 99 -7.69 8.67 -6.27
C ARG A 99 -8.00 8.99 -4.82
N VAL A 100 -7.50 10.12 -4.37
CA VAL A 100 -7.73 10.69 -3.04
C VAL A 100 -8.51 11.97 -3.25
N VAL A 101 -9.74 12.03 -2.75
CA VAL A 101 -10.67 13.14 -2.99
C VAL A 101 -11.08 13.73 -1.65
N LYS A 102 -10.99 15.06 -1.55
CA LYS A 102 -11.58 15.78 -0.43
C LYS A 102 -13.10 15.85 -0.62
N THR A 103 -13.85 15.36 0.35
CA THR A 103 -15.33 15.38 0.32
C THR A 103 -15.91 16.39 1.31
N ALA A 104 -15.10 16.96 2.20
CA ALA A 104 -15.53 18.02 3.10
C ALA A 104 -15.66 19.37 2.36
N ASN A 105 -16.88 19.91 2.34
CA ASN A 105 -17.17 21.22 1.74
C ASN A 105 -16.57 22.38 2.54
N THR A 106 -16.51 22.24 3.86
CA THR A 106 -15.92 23.21 4.78
C THR A 106 -15.08 22.49 5.82
N LEU A 107 -13.89 23.03 6.09
CA LEU A 107 -12.99 22.56 7.14
C LEU A 107 -12.83 23.70 8.14
N THR A 108 -13.10 23.42 9.42
CA THR A 108 -12.88 24.37 10.52
C THR A 108 -11.41 24.45 10.91
N SER A 109 -10.61 23.46 10.51
CA SER A 109 -9.17 23.35 10.71
C SER A 109 -8.58 22.38 9.70
N ASP A 110 -7.26 22.42 9.52
CA ASP A 110 -6.54 21.43 8.73
C ASP A 110 -6.76 20.02 9.31
N LYS A 111 -6.88 19.04 8.42
CA LYS A 111 -7.00 17.62 8.75
C LYS A 111 -5.89 16.85 8.07
N VAL A 112 -5.23 15.98 8.82
CA VAL A 112 -4.12 15.15 8.32
C VAL A 112 -4.58 13.71 8.27
N TYR A 113 -4.24 13.04 7.16
CA TYR A 113 -4.55 11.64 6.95
C TYR A 113 -3.30 10.86 6.57
N GLU A 114 -3.29 9.60 6.97
CA GLU A 114 -2.33 8.58 6.54
C GLU A 114 -3.07 7.54 5.71
N ILE A 115 -2.50 7.13 4.59
CA ILE A 115 -3.10 6.11 3.73
C ILE A 115 -2.13 4.93 3.65
N ASP A 116 -2.54 3.80 4.21
CA ASP A 116 -1.77 2.57 4.16
C ASP A 116 -2.01 1.88 2.82
N PHE A 117 -0.93 1.53 2.11
CA PHE A 117 -0.95 0.68 0.92
C PHE A 117 -0.26 -0.64 1.28
N ILE A 118 -1.03 -1.68 1.57
CA ILE A 118 -0.52 -2.94 2.13
C ILE A 118 -0.59 -4.05 1.08
N PRO A 119 0.55 -4.56 0.59
CA PRO A 119 0.58 -5.76 -0.23
C PRO A 119 0.08 -6.97 0.56
N LYS A 120 -0.81 -7.77 -0.03
CA LYS A 120 -1.35 -9.00 0.55
C LYS A 120 -0.85 -10.19 -0.23
N VAL A 121 -0.31 -11.18 0.48
CA VAL A 121 -0.07 -12.51 -0.07
C VAL A 121 -1.43 -13.21 -0.14
N ALA A 122 -1.88 -13.55 -1.34
CA ALA A 122 -3.15 -14.23 -1.54
C ALA A 122 -3.07 -15.68 -1.04
N THR A 123 -3.29 -15.92 0.24
CA THR A 123 -3.29 -17.27 0.84
C THR A 123 -4.37 -18.18 0.24
N HIS A 124 -5.47 -17.62 -0.28
CA HIS A 124 -6.54 -18.37 -0.95
C HIS A 124 -6.20 -18.83 -2.38
N LEU A 125 -5.08 -18.36 -2.97
CA LEU A 125 -4.58 -18.85 -4.25
C LEU A 125 -3.54 -19.97 -4.11
N ILE A 126 -3.07 -20.23 -2.88
CA ILE A 126 -2.06 -21.25 -2.60
C ILE A 126 -2.72 -22.65 -2.46
N ASN A 127 -4.02 -22.74 -2.21
CA ASN A 127 -4.77 -24.01 -2.10
C ASN A 127 -5.31 -24.53 -3.45
N LYS A 128 -4.46 -24.60 -4.47
CA LYS A 128 -4.69 -25.49 -5.61
C LYS A 128 -3.43 -26.26 -5.93
N THR A 129 -3.24 -27.36 -5.22
CA THR A 129 -2.47 -28.50 -5.72
C THR A 129 -3.47 -29.67 -5.83
N PRO A 130 -3.59 -30.33 -7.00
CA PRO A 130 -4.36 -31.56 -7.12
C PRO A 130 -3.78 -32.69 -6.26
#